data_AF-A0A9Q3UZV3-F1
#
_entry.id   AF-A0A9Q3UZV3-F1
#
_cell.length_a   1.000
_cell.length_b   1.000
_cell.length_c   1.000
_cell.angle_alpha   90.00
_cell.angle_beta   90.00
_cell.angle_gamma   90.00
#
_symmetry.space_group_name_H-M   'P 1'
#
loop_
_entity.id
_entity.type
_entity.pdbx_description
1 polymer ?
#
loop_
_entity_poly.entity_id
_entity_poly.type
_entity_poly.pdbx_seq_one_letter_code
_entity_poly.pdbx_strand_id
1 'polypeptide(L)'
;MISSCGREEEAVVDCFAEGIKASLHYKASSTDPKQITLNVEYWGDKEVTSVKWSFGDGTTASTSSISTTHNYGSAGNYSATAEVSLNNGKCDLTTKKTVEVQ
;
A
#
# COMPACT_ATOMS: atom_id res chain seq x y z
N MET A 1 34.16 19.38 14.09
CA MET A 1 34.41 18.76 12.77
C MET A 1 33.34 17.70 12.60
N ILE A 2 32.62 17.76 11.49
CA ILE A 2 31.25 17.27 11.37
C ILE A 2 31.24 15.74 11.16
N SER A 3 30.36 15.11 11.93
CA SER A 3 29.77 13.77 11.85
C SER A 3 30.16 12.90 10.65
N SER A 4 30.90 11.84 10.95
CA SER A 4 30.89 10.61 10.15
C SER A 4 29.68 9.78 10.58
N CYS A 5 28.71 9.63 9.68
CA CYS A 5 27.78 8.52 9.74
C CYS A 5 27.76 7.94 8.33
N GLY A 6 28.63 6.94 8.11
CA GLY A 6 28.56 6.11 6.92
C GLY A 6 27.22 5.39 6.92
N ARG A 7 26.45 5.57 5.85
CA ARG A 7 25.29 4.73 5.55
C ARG A 7 25.65 3.94 4.32
N GLU A 8 25.66 2.64 4.49
CA GLU A 8 25.99 1.64 3.48
C GLU A 8 25.07 1.81 2.26
N GLU A 9 25.65 1.52 1.11
CA GLU A 9 25.16 1.71 -0.25
C GLU A 9 23.99 0.74 -0.54
N GLU A 10 22.82 1.06 -0.02
CA GLU A 10 21.57 0.53 -0.56
C GLU A 10 21.15 1.48 -1.67
N ALA A 11 20.86 0.96 -2.86
CA ALA A 11 20.31 1.75 -3.95
C ALA A 11 19.05 2.48 -3.46
N VAL A 12 19.22 3.72 -3.01
CA VAL A 12 18.15 4.70 -2.89
C VAL A 12 17.73 4.96 -4.32
N VAL A 13 16.86 4.09 -4.83
CA VAL A 13 16.00 4.41 -5.93
C VAL A 13 15.19 5.59 -5.43
N ASP A 14 15.68 6.77 -5.76
CA ASP A 14 15.07 8.03 -5.39
C ASP A 14 13.80 8.19 -6.23
N CYS A 15 12.74 7.50 -5.81
CA CYS A 15 11.39 7.67 -6.32
C CYS A 15 10.77 8.98 -5.86
N PHE A 16 11.50 9.81 -5.08
CA PHE A 16 11.15 11.20 -4.86
C PHE A 16 11.45 12.03 -6.11
N ALA A 17 10.86 11.63 -7.24
CA ALA A 17 10.44 12.66 -8.18
C ALA A 17 9.44 13.52 -7.42
N GLU A 18 9.73 14.82 -7.34
CA GLU A 18 8.86 15.81 -6.68
C GLU A 18 7.42 15.64 -7.21
N GLY A 19 6.52 15.09 -6.40
CA GLY A 19 5.09 14.96 -6.76
C GLY A 19 4.47 13.56 -6.69
N ILE A 20 5.23 12.51 -6.35
CA ILE A 20 4.62 11.18 -6.17
C ILE A 20 3.91 11.06 -4.82
N LYS A 21 2.61 10.71 -4.85
CA LYS A 21 1.78 10.50 -3.65
C LYS A 21 0.87 9.29 -3.81
N ALA A 22 0.66 8.55 -2.73
CA ALA A 22 -0.34 7.49 -2.68
C ALA A 22 -1.14 7.56 -1.36
N SER A 23 -2.46 7.42 -1.46
CA SER A 23 -3.38 7.36 -0.33
C SER A 23 -4.17 6.06 -0.38
N LEU A 24 -4.31 5.38 0.76
CA LEU A 24 -5.13 4.18 0.87
C LEU A 24 -6.51 4.52 1.45
N HIS A 25 -7.53 4.14 0.70
CA HIS A 25 -8.94 4.28 1.06
C HIS A 25 -9.56 2.90 1.21
N TYR A 26 -10.57 2.79 2.08
CA TYR A 26 -11.33 1.57 2.23
C TYR A 26 -12.82 1.87 2.34
N LYS A 27 -13.64 0.89 1.96
CA LYS A 27 -15.09 0.92 2.09
C LYS A 27 -15.59 -0.46 2.47
N ALA A 28 -16.39 -0.54 3.52
CA ALA A 28 -17.11 -1.76 3.86
C ALA A 28 -18.30 -1.97 2.91
N SER A 29 -18.57 -3.23 2.57
CA SER A 29 -19.75 -3.59 1.80
C SER A 29 -21.02 -3.37 2.63
N SER A 30 -22.06 -2.84 1.99
CA SER A 30 -23.36 -2.60 2.64
C SER A 30 -24.13 -3.90 2.93
N THR A 31 -23.76 -5.01 2.28
CA THR A 31 -24.41 -6.32 2.46
C THR A 31 -23.63 -7.26 3.36
N ASP A 32 -22.32 -7.06 3.48
CA ASP A 32 -21.44 -7.83 4.37
C ASP A 32 -20.35 -6.91 4.95
N PRO A 33 -20.48 -6.42 6.20
CA PRO A 33 -19.54 -5.47 6.78
C PRO A 33 -18.12 -6.02 6.96
N LYS A 34 -17.94 -7.36 6.87
CA LYS A 34 -16.63 -8.02 6.90
C LYS A 34 -15.92 -8.01 5.56
N GLN A 35 -16.65 -7.75 4.48
CA GLN A 35 -16.09 -7.57 3.15
C GLN A 35 -15.70 -6.11 2.97
N ILE A 36 -14.38 -5.87 2.87
CA ILE A 36 -13.82 -4.54 2.70
C ILE A 36 -13.17 -4.44 1.32
N THR A 37 -13.54 -3.40 0.58
CA THR A 37 -12.85 -3.00 -0.63
C THR A 37 -11.81 -1.95 -0.28
N LEU A 38 -10.56 -2.20 -0.65
CA LEU A 38 -9.44 -1.28 -0.55
C LEU A 38 -9.12 -0.70 -1.92
N ASN A 39 -8.80 0.60 -1.94
CA ASN A 39 -8.43 1.31 -3.15
C ASN A 39 -7.25 2.25 -2.86
N VAL A 40 -6.20 2.14 -3.66
CA VAL A 40 -5.10 3.10 -3.66
C VAL A 40 -5.46 4.24 -4.63
N GLU A 41 -5.52 5.46 -4.11
CA GLU A 41 -5.47 6.67 -4.92
C GLU A 41 -4.01 7.05 -5.12
N TYR A 42 -3.57 7.10 -6.38
CA TYR A 42 -2.20 7.38 -6.75
C TYR A 42 -2.12 8.63 -7.63
N TRP A 43 -1.19 9.53 -7.28
CA TRP A 43 -0.86 10.71 -8.04
C TRP A 43 0.63 10.66 -8.37
N GLY A 44 0.95 10.49 -9.64
CA GLY A 44 2.33 10.48 -10.14
C GLY A 44 2.38 10.03 -11.59
N ASP A 45 3.49 10.33 -12.25
CA ASP A 45 3.68 10.09 -13.68
C ASP A 45 4.23 8.68 -14.01
N LYS A 46 4.44 7.84 -13.00
CA LYS A 46 4.92 6.46 -13.19
C LYS A 46 3.74 5.49 -13.26
N GLU A 47 3.84 4.49 -14.12
CA GLU A 47 2.85 3.42 -14.25
C GLU A 47 2.91 2.45 -13.06
N VAL A 48 1.74 2.04 -12.56
CA VAL A 48 1.60 0.98 -11.56
C VAL A 48 1.69 -0.39 -12.24
N THR A 49 2.70 -1.17 -11.87
CA THR A 49 2.91 -2.52 -12.41
C THR A 49 2.24 -3.58 -11.53
N SER A 50 2.35 -3.44 -10.20
CA SER A 50 1.75 -4.36 -9.25
C SER A 50 1.50 -3.70 -7.90
N VAL A 51 0.54 -4.23 -7.16
CA VAL A 51 0.26 -3.86 -5.78
C VAL A 51 0.24 -5.12 -4.94
N LYS A 52 1.06 -5.13 -3.89
CA LYS A 52 1.04 -6.15 -2.85
C LYS A 52 0.26 -5.60 -1.66
N TRP A 53 -0.76 -6.33 -1.27
CA TRP A 53 -1.67 -6.02 -0.19
C TRP A 53 -1.35 -6.88 1.01
N SER A 54 -1.21 -6.25 2.16
CA SER A 54 -1.19 -6.91 3.47
C SER A 54 -2.40 -6.39 4.25
N PHE A 55 -3.36 -7.26 4.55
CA PHE A 55 -4.62 -6.81 5.15
C PHE A 55 -4.52 -6.59 6.66
N GLY A 56 -3.46 -7.08 7.29
CA GLY A 56 -3.21 -6.93 8.74
C GLY A 56 -3.84 -8.03 9.60
N ASP A 57 -4.56 -8.98 8.99
CA ASP A 57 -5.10 -10.19 9.62
C ASP A 57 -4.19 -11.42 9.41
N GLY A 58 -2.99 -11.22 8.86
CA GLY A 58 -2.04 -12.27 8.49
C GLY A 58 -2.18 -12.76 7.04
N THR A 59 -3.20 -12.32 6.31
CA THR A 59 -3.37 -12.65 4.89
C THR A 59 -2.80 -11.54 3.99
N THR A 60 -2.42 -11.95 2.78
CA THR A 60 -1.83 -11.06 1.77
C THR A 60 -2.38 -11.40 0.39
N ALA A 61 -2.39 -10.42 -0.52
CA ALA A 61 -2.71 -10.62 -1.93
C ALA A 61 -1.76 -9.82 -2.82
N SER A 62 -1.58 -10.24 -4.06
CA SER A 62 -0.84 -9.48 -5.07
C SER A 62 -1.71 -9.32 -6.31
N THR A 63 -1.88 -8.07 -6.77
CA THR A 63 -2.72 -7.72 -7.91
C THR A 63 -2.00 -6.75 -8.84
N SER A 64 -2.41 -6.69 -10.10
CA SER A 64 -2.01 -5.59 -11.00
C SER A 64 -2.97 -4.39 -10.94
N SER A 65 -4.07 -4.52 -10.18
CA SER A 65 -5.03 -3.44 -9.94
C SER A 65 -4.70 -2.66 -8.68
N ILE A 66 -5.01 -1.36 -8.68
CA ILE A 66 -4.98 -0.45 -7.53
C ILE A 66 -6.13 -0.67 -6.54
N SER A 67 -7.06 -1.57 -6.86
CA SER A 67 -8.18 -1.95 -6.01
C SER A 67 -8.20 -3.45 -5.75
N THR A 68 -8.63 -3.82 -4.55
CA THR A 68 -8.84 -5.22 -4.14
C THR A 68 -9.95 -5.32 -3.11
N THR A 69 -10.56 -6.49 -3.00
CA THR A 69 -11.55 -6.79 -1.95
C THR A 69 -11.03 -7.91 -1.08
N HIS A 70 -11.19 -7.77 0.22
CA HIS A 70 -10.82 -8.78 1.22
C HIS A 70 -11.97 -9.06 2.17
N ASN A 71 -12.07 -10.31 2.61
CA ASN A 71 -13.08 -10.73 3.56
C ASN A 71 -12.43 -11.07 4.90
N TYR A 72 -12.62 -10.22 5.89
CA TYR A 72 -12.06 -10.42 7.22
C TYR A 72 -12.84 -11.48 8.00
N GLY A 73 -12.12 -12.35 8.72
CA GLY A 73 -12.75 -13.42 9.51
C GLY A 73 -13.47 -12.92 10.76
N SER A 74 -13.06 -11.77 11.31
CA SER A 74 -13.56 -11.22 12.57
C SER A 74 -13.63 -9.69 12.52
N ALA A 75 -14.50 -9.12 13.36
CA ALA A 75 -14.54 -7.69 13.59
C ALA A 75 -13.30 -7.23 14.36
N GLY A 76 -12.84 -6.01 14.09
CA GLY A 76 -11.63 -5.47 14.69
C GLY A 76 -10.96 -4.39 13.86
N ASN A 77 -9.83 -3.90 14.36
CA ASN A 77 -9.00 -2.91 13.68
C ASN A 77 -7.80 -3.60 13.06
N TYR A 78 -7.64 -3.46 11.74
CA TYR A 78 -6.56 -4.07 10.99
C TYR A 78 -5.72 -3.00 10.29
N SER A 79 -4.39 -3.09 10.42
CA SER A 79 -3.47 -2.18 9.76
C SER A 79 -3.18 -2.66 8.34
N ALA A 80 -4.05 -2.30 7.40
CA ALA A 80 -3.87 -2.65 5.99
C ALA A 80 -2.76 -1.81 5.36
N THR A 81 -1.89 -2.46 4.59
CA THR A 81 -0.76 -1.87 3.88
C THR A 81 -0.81 -2.24 2.41
N ALA A 82 -0.56 -1.27 1.54
CA ALA A 82 -0.40 -1.46 0.11
C ALA A 82 1.01 -1.02 -0.30
N GLU A 83 1.75 -1.97 -0.88
CA GLU A 83 3.06 -1.76 -1.48
C GLU A 83 2.88 -1.75 -3.01
N VAL A 84 3.00 -0.57 -3.59
CA VAL A 84 2.74 -0.29 -5.00
C VAL A 84 4.07 -0.26 -5.74
N SER A 85 4.31 -1.23 -6.60
CA SER A 85 5.46 -1.26 -7.49
C SER A 85 5.14 -0.53 -8.79
N LEU A 86 6.02 0.39 -9.14
CA LEU A 86 5.94 1.29 -10.28
C LEU A 86 7.08 0.99 -11.26
N ASN A 87 6.85 1.30 -12.54
CA ASN A 87 7.89 1.25 -13.59
C ASN A 87 8.67 -0.08 -13.59
N ASN A 88 7.95 -1.21 -13.49
CA ASN A 88 8.48 -2.56 -13.43
C ASN A 88 9.36 -2.86 -12.20
N GLY A 89 8.93 -2.40 -11.03
CA GLY A 89 9.66 -2.62 -9.76
C GLY A 89 10.93 -1.78 -9.65
N LYS A 90 11.06 -0.76 -10.51
CA LYS A 90 12.11 0.26 -10.39
C LYS A 90 11.75 1.33 -9.40
N CYS A 91 10.56 1.30 -8.82
CA CYS A 91 10.12 2.24 -7.80
C CYS A 91 9.03 1.60 -6.97
N ASP A 92 9.07 1.78 -5.66
CA ASP A 92 8.02 1.26 -4.77
C ASP A 92 7.49 2.37 -3.87
N LEU A 93 6.18 2.36 -3.65
CA LEU A 93 5.51 3.22 -2.69
C LEU A 93 4.80 2.37 -1.67
N THR A 94 4.86 2.78 -0.40
CA THR A 94 4.12 2.11 0.65
C THR A 94 3.12 3.08 1.26
N THR A 95 1.86 2.68 1.30
CA THR A 95 0.80 3.41 2.00
C THR A 95 0.05 2.48 2.94
N LYS A 96 -0.45 3.01 4.05
CA LYS A 96 -1.12 2.23 5.09
C LYS A 96 -2.34 2.95 5.64
N LYS A 97 -3.32 2.17 6.08
CA LYS A 97 -4.57 2.67 6.65
C LYS A 97 -5.11 1.67 7.67
N THR A 98 -5.59 2.19 8.79
CA THR A 98 -6.37 1.39 9.73
C THR A 98 -7.76 1.15 9.13
N VAL A 99 -8.08 -0.11 8.90
CA VAL A 99 -9.39 -0.59 8.46
C VAL A 99 -10.14 -1.05 9.71
N GLU A 100 -11.29 -0.44 9.94
CA GLU A 100 -12.21 -0.83 10.99
C GLU A 100 -13.28 -1.77 10.40
N VAL A 101 -13.31 -3.00 10.89
CA VAL A 101 -14.24 -4.05 10.47
C VAL A 101 -15.28 -4.26 11.57
N GLN A 102 -16.56 -4.29 11.18
CA GLN A 102 -17.71 -4.44 12.09
C GLN A 102 -18.34 -5.83 12.00
#